data_AF-A0A964HWV7-F1
#
_entry.id   AF-A0A964HWV7-F1
#
_cell.length_a   1.000
_cell.length_b   1.000
_cell.length_c   1.000
_cell.angle_alpha   90.00
_cell.angle_beta   90.00
_cell.angle_gamma   90.00
#
_symmetry.space_group_name_H-M   'P 1'
#
loop_
_entity.id
_entity.type
_entity.pdbx_description
1 polymer ?
#
loop_
_entity_poly.entity_id
_entity_poly.type
_entity_poly.pdbx_seq_one_letter_code
_entity_poly.pdbx_strand_id
1 'polypeptide(L)'
;MAITIIFILFNLDPIVHMFFWFGAVSVLAIVLTEILVSIAVIVYFHRTKEDTRSWNTLIAPILAIIGLAIGEYMLMSRFNLFSGTSAGEGGPWEMNTTGWILVLSPFVLFVMGLIVGAARKKTENYDAVRDFIS
;
A
#
# COMPACT_ATOMS: atom_id res chain seq x y z
N MET A 1 -4.63 16.62 -22.36
CA MET A 1 -5.17 17.95 -22.70
C MET A 1 -6.68 18.07 -22.49
N ALA A 2 -7.51 17.09 -22.88
CA ALA A 2 -8.97 17.18 -22.69
C ALA A 2 -9.41 17.26 -21.21
N ILE A 3 -8.84 16.40 -20.35
CA ILE A 3 -9.20 16.33 -18.92
C ILE A 3 -8.81 17.61 -18.16
N THR A 4 -7.63 18.17 -18.45
CA THR A 4 -7.18 19.43 -17.85
C THR A 4 -8.06 20.61 -18.25
N ILE A 5 -8.54 20.66 -19.49
CA ILE A 5 -9.46 21.71 -19.96
C ILE A 5 -10.81 21.61 -19.25
N ILE A 6 -11.31 20.40 -19.01
CA ILE A 6 -12.54 20.17 -18.23
C ILE A 6 -12.36 20.67 -16.79
N PHE A 7 -11.25 20.35 -16.12
CA PHE A 7 -11.00 20.82 -14.76
C PHE A 7 -10.87 22.35 -14.65
N ILE A 8 -10.24 22.99 -15.65
CA ILE A 8 -10.17 24.45 -15.75
C ILE A 8 -11.57 25.07 -15.88
N LEU A 9 -12.46 24.47 -16.66
CA LEU A 9 -13.86 24.94 -16.80
C LEU A 9 -14.66 24.82 -15.49
N PHE A 10 -14.34 23.83 -14.65
CA PHE A 10 -14.97 23.65 -13.34
C PHE A 10 -14.23 24.37 -12.19
N ASN A 11 -13.19 25.16 -12.49
CA ASN A 11 -12.41 25.94 -11.52
C ASN A 11 -11.72 25.08 -10.43
N LEU A 12 -11.49 23.79 -10.70
CA LEU A 12 -10.72 22.90 -9.81
C LEU A 12 -9.29 22.82 -10.31
N ASP A 13 -8.31 23.00 -9.43
CA ASP A 13 -6.90 22.84 -9.76
C ASP A 13 -6.62 21.37 -10.15
N PRO A 14 -6.34 21.06 -11.43
CA PRO A 14 -6.13 19.70 -11.90
C PRO A 14 -4.88 19.06 -11.28
N ILE A 15 -3.92 19.88 -10.85
CA ILE A 15 -2.65 19.41 -10.28
C ILE A 15 -2.91 18.82 -8.90
N VAL A 16 -3.65 19.52 -8.05
CA VAL A 16 -4.00 19.03 -6.70
C VAL A 16 -4.93 17.81 -6.78
N HIS A 17 -5.96 17.87 -7.60
CA HIS A 17 -7.03 16.88 -7.60
C HIS A 17 -6.71 15.59 -8.37
N MET A 18 -5.79 15.62 -9.33
CA MET A 18 -5.38 14.39 -10.04
C MET A 18 -3.94 14.03 -9.71
N PHE A 19 -2.98 14.90 -9.99
CA PHE A 19 -1.57 14.53 -9.87
C PHE A 19 -1.19 14.21 -8.43
N PHE A 20 -1.51 15.08 -7.47
CA PHE A 20 -1.15 14.84 -6.07
C PHE A 20 -1.97 13.70 -5.44
N TRP A 21 -3.26 13.57 -5.74
CA TRP A 21 -4.07 12.45 -5.22
C TRP A 21 -3.54 11.09 -5.68
N PHE A 22 -3.34 10.90 -6.99
CA PHE A 22 -2.83 9.63 -7.51
C PHE A 22 -1.36 9.40 -7.13
N GLY A 23 -0.54 10.46 -7.10
CA GLY A 23 0.86 10.36 -6.66
C GLY A 23 0.96 9.90 -5.19
N ALA A 24 0.15 10.49 -4.31
CA ALA A 24 0.15 10.17 -2.89
C ALA A 24 -0.26 8.72 -2.62
N VAL A 25 -1.34 8.28 -3.27
CA VAL A 25 -1.82 6.90 -3.19
C VAL A 25 -0.78 5.92 -3.73
N SER A 26 -0.11 6.27 -4.83
CA SER A 26 0.93 5.43 -5.44
C SER A 26 2.12 5.23 -4.50
N VAL A 27 2.60 6.30 -3.84
CA VAL A 27 3.71 6.19 -2.88
C VAL A 27 3.34 5.30 -1.70
N LEU A 28 2.13 5.47 -1.13
CA LEU A 28 1.64 4.60 -0.05
C LEU A 28 1.60 3.12 -0.49
N ALA A 29 1.08 2.85 -1.69
CA ALA A 29 1.02 1.49 -2.22
C ALA A 29 2.41 0.86 -2.43
N ILE A 30 3.39 1.64 -2.89
CA ILE A 30 4.77 1.17 -3.08
C ILE A 30 5.42 0.85 -1.73
N VAL A 31 5.33 1.76 -0.76
CA VAL A 31 5.93 1.54 0.58
C VAL A 31 5.32 0.30 1.27
N LEU A 32 4.00 0.14 1.18
CA LEU A 32 3.33 -1.08 1.66
C LEU A 32 3.87 -2.33 0.96
N THR A 33 4.11 -2.27 -0.35
CA THR A 33 4.69 -3.37 -1.12
C THR A 33 6.12 -3.67 -0.69
N GLU A 34 6.95 -2.67 -0.44
CA GLU A 34 8.33 -2.84 0.04
C GLU A 34 8.39 -3.50 1.42
N ILE A 35 7.46 -3.16 2.31
CA ILE A 35 7.31 -3.82 3.61
C ILE A 35 6.96 -5.31 3.41
N LEU A 36 6.01 -5.61 2.54
CA LEU A 36 5.61 -6.99 2.24
C LEU A 36 6.76 -7.80 1.61
N VAL A 37 7.52 -7.19 0.70
CA VAL A 37 8.71 -7.81 0.10
C VAL A 37 9.75 -8.10 1.17
N SER A 38 10.00 -7.15 2.09
CA SER A 38 10.94 -7.36 3.20
C SER A 38 10.50 -8.53 4.10
N ILE A 39 9.19 -8.66 4.37
CA ILE A 39 8.65 -9.82 5.10
C ILE A 39 8.82 -11.11 4.29
N ALA A 40 8.56 -11.09 2.99
CA ALA A 40 8.71 -12.25 2.11
C ALA A 40 10.17 -12.74 2.07
N VAL A 41 11.14 -11.83 2.07
CA VAL A 41 12.57 -12.15 2.16
C VAL A 41 12.89 -12.89 3.46
N ILE A 42 12.40 -12.39 4.61
CA ILE A 42 12.58 -13.06 5.91
C ILE A 42 11.97 -14.47 5.88
N VAL A 43 10.74 -14.63 5.36
CA VAL A 43 10.07 -15.93 5.25
C VAL A 43 10.81 -16.88 4.32
N TYR A 44 11.33 -16.39 3.20
CA TYR A 44 12.12 -17.18 2.26
C TYR A 44 13.38 -17.73 2.93
N PHE A 45 14.21 -16.88 3.51
CA PHE A 45 15.44 -17.33 4.18
C PHE A 45 15.17 -18.23 5.39
N HIS A 46 14.09 -17.98 6.13
CA HIS A 46 13.67 -18.86 7.22
C HIS A 46 13.28 -20.27 6.73
N ARG A 47 12.67 -20.38 5.55
CA ARG A 47 12.26 -21.66 4.95
C ARG A 47 13.42 -22.40 4.30
N THR A 48 14.23 -21.74 3.48
CA THR A 48 15.24 -22.41 2.66
C THR A 48 16.51 -22.71 3.45
N LYS A 49 16.82 -21.95 4.51
CA LYS A 49 18.04 -22.08 5.35
C LYS A 49 19.37 -22.13 4.56
N GLU A 50 19.35 -21.71 3.29
CA GLU A 50 20.49 -21.75 2.37
C GLU A 50 21.66 -20.87 2.85
N ASP A 51 21.35 -19.78 3.56
CA ASP A 51 22.34 -18.84 4.06
C ASP A 51 22.09 -18.52 5.55
N THR A 52 23.10 -18.73 6.40
CA THR A 52 23.00 -18.58 7.87
C THR A 52 23.44 -17.21 8.37
N ARG A 53 23.84 -16.31 7.46
CA ARG A 53 24.36 -14.98 7.82
C ARG A 53 23.23 -14.04 8.25
N SER A 54 22.90 -14.06 9.54
CA SER A 54 21.79 -13.33 10.17
C SER A 54 21.71 -11.82 9.86
N TRP A 55 22.84 -11.21 9.50
CA TRP A 55 22.89 -9.79 9.12
C TRP A 55 22.07 -9.49 7.86
N ASN A 56 22.24 -10.29 6.80
CA ASN A 56 21.59 -10.05 5.51
C ASN A 56 20.17 -10.64 5.49
N THR A 57 19.93 -11.70 6.24
CA THR A 57 18.66 -12.43 6.22
C THR A 57 17.63 -11.88 7.20
N LEU A 58 18.07 -11.19 8.26
CA LEU A 58 17.18 -10.73 9.33
C LEU A 58 17.37 -9.24 9.67
N ILE A 59 18.60 -8.82 9.95
CA ILE A 59 18.85 -7.46 10.46
C ILE A 59 18.55 -6.40 9.40
N ALA A 60 19.05 -6.56 8.17
CA ALA A 60 18.82 -5.61 7.09
C ALA A 60 17.32 -5.49 6.72
N PRO A 61 16.57 -6.59 6.52
CA PRO A 61 15.13 -6.50 6.27
C PRO A 61 14.34 -5.88 7.44
N ILE A 62 14.67 -6.19 8.70
CA ILE A 62 13.99 -5.61 9.86
C ILE A 62 14.23 -4.09 9.93
N LEU A 63 15.47 -3.65 9.72
CA LEU A 63 15.78 -2.22 9.67
C LEU A 63 15.03 -1.51 8.56
N ALA A 64 14.90 -2.14 7.38
CA ALA A 64 14.10 -1.61 6.29
C ALA A 64 12.63 -1.48 6.69
N ILE A 65 12.03 -2.52 7.29
CA ILE A 65 10.64 -2.49 7.75
C ILE A 65 10.43 -1.37 8.76
N ILE A 66 11.32 -1.20 9.74
CA ILE A 66 11.20 -0.14 10.76
C ILE A 66 11.29 1.24 10.11
N GLY A 67 12.28 1.46 9.24
CA GLY A 67 12.44 2.75 8.55
C GLY A 67 11.25 3.09 7.66
N LEU A 68 10.76 2.13 6.88
CA LEU A 68 9.61 2.28 6.00
C LEU A 68 8.31 2.49 6.79
N ALA A 69 8.09 1.76 7.87
CA ALA A 69 6.90 1.92 8.72
C ALA A 69 6.85 3.30 9.40
N ILE A 70 8.00 3.81 9.86
CA ILE A 70 8.08 5.17 10.40
C ILE A 70 7.81 6.20 9.30
N GLY A 71 8.42 6.03 8.13
CA GLY A 71 8.21 6.91 6.98
C GLY A 71 6.74 6.95 6.53
N GLU A 72 6.11 5.79 6.45
CA GLU A 72 4.69 5.62 6.12
C GLU A 72 3.78 6.28 7.17
N TYR A 73 4.05 6.06 8.46
CA TYR A 73 3.31 6.71 9.54
C TYR A 73 3.41 8.24 9.46
N MET A 74 4.60 8.76 9.23
CA MET A 74 4.80 10.21 9.06
C MET A 74 4.08 10.74 7.82
N LEU A 75 4.15 10.02 6.71
CA LEU A 75 3.48 10.37 5.48
C LEU A 75 1.96 10.42 5.68
N MET A 76 1.37 9.42 6.33
CA MET A 76 -0.05 9.41 6.67
C MET A 76 -0.45 10.56 7.60
N SER A 77 0.33 10.79 8.66
CA SER A 77 0.05 11.86 9.63
C SER A 77 0.01 13.25 8.99
N ARG A 78 0.77 13.47 7.90
CA ARG A 78 0.84 14.73 7.17
C ARG A 78 0.30 14.64 5.74
N PHE A 79 -0.46 13.61 5.43
CA PHE A 79 -0.96 13.37 4.07
C PHE A 79 -1.86 14.50 3.57
N ASN A 80 -2.51 15.22 4.48
CA ASN A 80 -3.24 16.45 4.18
C ASN A 80 -2.37 17.48 3.41
N LEU A 81 -1.14 17.73 3.87
CA LEU A 81 -0.22 18.66 3.21
C LEU A 81 0.23 18.15 1.84
N PHE A 82 0.25 16.84 1.66
CA PHE A 82 0.73 16.20 0.45
C PHE A 82 -0.37 16.07 -0.63
N SER A 83 -1.61 15.86 -0.23
CA SER A 83 -2.77 15.68 -1.13
C SER A 83 -3.63 16.94 -1.29
N GLY A 84 -3.34 18.00 -0.53
CA GLY A 84 -4.11 19.24 -0.53
C GLY A 84 -5.53 19.10 0.02
N THR A 85 -5.85 17.99 0.70
CA THR A 85 -7.21 17.71 1.20
C THR A 85 -7.42 18.19 2.64
N SER A 86 -7.13 19.47 2.92
CA SER A 86 -7.21 20.02 4.27
C SER A 86 -8.64 20.13 4.77
N ALA A 87 -8.88 19.61 5.98
CA ALA A 87 -10.12 19.77 6.72
C ALA A 87 -10.05 20.84 7.83
N GLY A 88 -8.87 21.41 8.09
CA GLY A 88 -8.62 22.29 9.25
C GLY A 88 -7.23 22.95 9.22
N GLU A 89 -6.72 23.34 10.39
CA GLU A 89 -5.51 24.15 10.60
C GLU A 89 -4.17 23.41 10.31
N GLY A 90 -4.23 22.14 9.90
CA GLY A 90 -3.05 21.38 9.47
C GLY A 90 -2.41 20.56 10.58
N GLY A 91 -3.21 20.17 11.58
CA GLY A 91 -2.81 19.24 12.62
C GLY A 91 -2.53 17.82 12.07
N PRO A 92 -1.72 17.00 12.78
CA PRO A 92 -1.51 15.61 12.42
C PRO A 92 -2.84 14.86 12.35
N TRP A 93 -3.06 14.06 11.30
CA TRP A 93 -4.29 13.29 11.07
C TRP A 93 -5.57 14.11 10.81
N GLU A 94 -5.45 15.42 10.62
CA GLU A 94 -6.59 16.25 10.20
C GLU A 94 -6.80 16.09 8.70
N MET A 95 -7.72 15.21 8.32
CA MET A 95 -8.02 14.88 6.92
C MET A 95 -9.51 14.96 6.65
N ASN A 96 -9.89 15.48 5.48
CA ASN A 96 -11.27 15.45 5.01
C ASN A 96 -11.65 14.02 4.60
N THR A 97 -12.95 13.75 4.39
CA THR A 97 -13.48 12.44 3.97
C THR A 97 -12.75 11.89 2.75
N THR A 98 -12.43 12.74 1.76
CA THR A 98 -11.65 12.35 0.58
C THR A 98 -10.23 11.92 0.94
N GLY A 99 -9.56 12.61 1.86
CA GLY A 99 -8.22 12.26 2.31
C GLY A 99 -8.17 10.88 2.96
N TRP A 100 -9.17 10.55 3.78
CA TRP A 100 -9.30 9.22 4.37
C TRP A 100 -9.53 8.13 3.33
N ILE A 101 -10.39 8.39 2.33
CA ILE A 101 -10.62 7.43 1.23
C ILE A 101 -9.31 7.16 0.46
N LEU A 102 -8.55 8.21 0.15
CA LEU A 102 -7.29 8.08 -0.58
C LEU A 102 -6.25 7.30 0.24
N VAL A 103 -6.04 7.65 1.52
CA VAL A 103 -5.07 6.95 2.38
C VAL A 103 -5.43 5.50 2.58
N LEU A 104 -6.72 5.19 2.80
CA LEU A 104 -7.16 3.82 3.05
C LEU A 104 -7.20 2.96 1.79
N SER A 105 -7.22 3.56 0.59
CA SER A 105 -7.38 2.82 -0.66
C SER A 105 -6.36 1.68 -0.89
N PRO A 106 -5.04 1.86 -0.66
CA PRO A 106 -4.08 0.77 -0.87
C PRO A 106 -4.29 -0.37 0.13
N PHE A 107 -4.65 -0.05 1.38
CA PHE A 107 -4.91 -1.04 2.44
C PHE A 107 -6.17 -1.84 2.17
N VAL A 108 -7.25 -1.17 1.74
CA VAL A 108 -8.50 -1.83 1.37
C VAL A 108 -8.28 -2.76 0.19
N LEU A 109 -7.58 -2.30 -0.85
CA LEU A 109 -7.22 -3.14 -2.01
C LEU A 109 -6.35 -4.33 -1.59
N PHE A 110 -5.40 -4.12 -0.69
CA PHE A 110 -4.56 -5.19 -0.15
C PHE A 110 -5.38 -6.25 0.59
N VAL A 111 -6.28 -5.84 1.50
CA VAL A 111 -7.15 -6.75 2.24
C VAL A 111 -8.10 -7.50 1.30
N MET A 112 -8.71 -6.82 0.32
CA MET A 112 -9.53 -7.48 -0.70
C MET A 112 -8.70 -8.49 -1.51
N GLY A 113 -7.47 -8.14 -1.87
CA GLY A 113 -6.53 -9.03 -2.52
C GLY A 113 -6.24 -10.29 -1.70
N LEU A 114 -6.03 -10.15 -0.39
CA LEU A 114 -5.86 -11.28 0.53
C LEU A 114 -7.10 -12.16 0.62
N ILE A 115 -8.30 -11.57 0.69
CA ILE A 115 -9.57 -12.30 0.74
C ILE A 115 -9.77 -13.11 -0.55
N VAL A 116 -9.59 -12.47 -1.71
CA VAL A 116 -9.72 -13.13 -3.02
C VAL A 116 -8.65 -14.22 -3.19
N GLY A 117 -7.42 -13.97 -2.76
CA GLY A 117 -6.34 -14.95 -2.79
C GLY A 117 -6.63 -16.18 -1.91
N ALA A 118 -7.13 -15.96 -0.70
CA ALA A 118 -7.53 -17.03 0.21
C ALA A 118 -8.72 -17.83 -0.33
N ALA A 119 -9.71 -17.17 -0.94
CA ALA A 119 -10.86 -17.81 -1.54
C ALA A 119 -10.46 -18.70 -2.73
N ARG A 120 -9.58 -18.24 -3.62
CA ARG A 120 -9.12 -19.02 -4.79
C ARG A 120 -8.35 -20.26 -4.38
N LYS A 121 -7.50 -20.18 -3.34
CA LYS A 121 -6.74 -21.33 -2.83
C LYS A 121 -7.63 -22.48 -2.35
N LYS A 122 -8.86 -22.18 -1.88
CA LYS A 122 -9.81 -23.19 -1.42
C LYS A 122 -10.46 -23.96 -2.58
N THR A 123 -10.68 -23.31 -3.72
CA THR A 123 -11.28 -23.91 -4.92
C THR A 123 -10.29 -24.87 -5.61
N GLU A 124 -9.04 -24.43 -5.79
CA GLU A 124 -7.98 -25.20 -6.46
C GLU A 124 -7.67 -26.52 -5.74
N ASN A 125 -7.72 -26.51 -4.40
CA ASN A 125 -7.52 -27.71 -3.59
C ASN A 125 -8.68 -28.71 -3.70
N TYR A 126 -9.90 -28.25 -3.99
CA TYR A 126 -11.06 -29.13 -4.15
C TYR A 126 -11.06 -29.80 -5.53
N ASP A 127 -10.68 -29.06 -6.57
CA ASP A 127 -10.56 -29.62 -7.93
C ASP A 127 -9.44 -30.67 -7.99
N ALA A 128 -8.29 -30.42 -7.37
CA ALA A 128 -7.21 -31.40 -7.26
C ALA A 128 -7.67 -32.67 -6.51
N VAL A 129 -8.37 -32.53 -5.39
CA VAL A 129 -8.90 -33.67 -4.64
C VAL A 129 -9.92 -34.45 -5.47
N ARG A 130 -10.79 -33.80 -6.24
CA ARG A 130 -11.78 -34.48 -7.09
C ARG A 130 -11.15 -35.27 -8.23
N ASP A 131 -10.07 -34.76 -8.82
CA ASP A 131 -9.30 -35.44 -9.86
C ASP A 131 -8.59 -36.69 -9.33
N PHE A 132 -8.12 -36.67 -8.06
CA PHE A 132 -7.53 -37.86 -7.44
C PHE A 132 -8.54 -38.98 -7.09
N ILE A 133 -9.84 -38.70 -7.07
CA ILE A 133 -10.88 -39.66 -6.63
C ILE A 133 -11.74 -40.15 -7.81
N SER A 134 -11.58 -39.61 -9.03
CA SER A 134 -12.30 -40.05 -10.24
C SER A 134 -11.45 -40.96 -11.11
#